data_AF-A0A944L607-F1
#
_entry.id   AF-A0A944L607-F1
#
_cell.length_a   1.000
_cell.length_b   1.000
_cell.length_c   1.000
_cell.angle_alpha   90.00
_cell.angle_beta   90.00
_cell.angle_gamma   90.00
#
_symmetry.space_group_name_H-M   'P 1'
#
loop_
_entity.id
_entity.type
_entity.pdbx_description
1 polymer ?
#
loop_
_entity_poly.entity_id
_entity_poly.type
_entity_poly.pdbx_seq_one_letter_code
_entity_poly.pdbx_strand_id
1 'polypeptide(L)'
;MLVQEDLDLWPSDVVAFNRGVVLEGDLLIDQLTGTRLSLNGPAVQLLAAVDGKTSVEDCASLIAAEHGWDSTRVTNDFAAVIDNLERYSLLHIRRSFLSRLQRQNIITALSRLLSLDWPRPPLRRYPPNLLSLTLACLRATRWGLLAGMIVSCLLALVFTMQGLGQTANGWKLAYAFLPFILFLALVSHIIFHEAGHLAAMNLLAPQSSKYVLVRGLRISVAHSSLGPTTERAVAVAGPLAGLAGAQFIGLALLAVPEMSAVAPVINLSGFLHLYSFCPWTADGRMIWKRRP
;
A
#
# COMPACT_ATOMS: atom_id res chain seq x y z
N MET A 1 -25.07 16.62 14.96
CA MET A 1 -25.13 15.70 13.81
C MET A 1 -23.69 15.32 13.48
N LEU A 2 -23.19 14.21 14.00
CA LEU A 2 -21.89 13.68 13.59
C LEU A 2 -22.08 13.16 12.17
N VAL A 3 -21.32 13.71 11.22
CA VAL A 3 -21.24 13.12 9.87
C VAL A 3 -20.76 11.70 10.09
N GLN A 4 -21.64 10.74 9.86
CA GLN A 4 -21.30 9.33 9.85
C GLN A 4 -20.29 9.18 8.72
N GLU A 5 -18.99 9.15 9.05
CA GLU A 5 -17.96 8.83 8.05
C GLU A 5 -18.39 7.50 7.45
N ASP A 6 -18.69 7.49 6.15
CA ASP A 6 -19.10 6.28 5.44
C ASP A 6 -18.05 5.20 5.74
N LEU A 7 -18.46 4.20 6.52
CA LEU A 7 -17.63 3.08 6.88
C LEU A 7 -17.37 2.32 5.59
N ASP A 8 -16.12 2.36 5.13
CA ASP A 8 -15.72 1.68 3.91
C ASP A 8 -15.45 0.20 4.19
N LEU A 9 -16.48 -0.47 4.69
CA LEU A 9 -16.55 -1.88 5.00
C LEU A 9 -17.85 -2.41 4.46
N TRP A 10 -17.78 -3.54 3.77
CA TRP A 10 -18.96 -4.14 3.19
C TRP A 10 -19.44 -5.29 4.07
N PRO A 11 -20.75 -5.52 4.18
CA PRO A 11 -21.27 -6.64 4.98
C PRO A 11 -20.66 -7.98 4.57
N SER A 12 -20.38 -8.16 3.27
CA SER A 12 -19.75 -9.36 2.70
C SER A 12 -18.24 -9.45 2.87
N ASP A 13 -17.58 -8.43 3.44
CA ASP A 13 -16.13 -8.48 3.65
C ASP A 13 -15.80 -9.51 4.73
N VAL A 14 -14.64 -10.16 4.59
CA VAL A 14 -14.13 -11.11 5.59
C VAL A 14 -12.96 -10.47 6.30
N VAL A 15 -12.98 -10.50 7.63
CA VAL A 15 -11.97 -9.84 8.47
C VAL A 15 -11.14 -10.88 9.18
N ALA A 16 -9.83 -10.64 9.30
CA ALA A 16 -8.91 -11.46 10.07
C ALA A 16 -7.97 -10.58 10.88
N PHE A 17 -7.48 -11.07 12.02
CA PHE A 17 -6.38 -10.42 12.71
C PHE A 17 -5.11 -10.42 11.86
N ASN A 18 -4.36 -9.31 11.87
CA ASN A 18 -3.05 -9.28 11.24
C ASN A 18 -2.06 -10.20 11.98
N ARG A 19 -1.00 -10.61 11.30
CA ARG A 19 0.05 -11.45 11.91
C ARG A 19 0.63 -10.75 13.14
N GLY A 20 0.67 -11.48 14.26
CA GLY A 20 1.15 -10.98 15.55
C GLY A 20 0.11 -10.23 16.37
N VAL A 21 -1.12 -10.09 15.88
CA VAL A 21 -2.23 -9.55 16.67
C VAL A 21 -2.99 -10.70 17.33
N VAL A 22 -3.16 -10.63 18.64
CA VAL A 22 -3.83 -11.65 19.46
C VAL A 22 -4.88 -10.99 20.35
N LEU A 23 -6.03 -11.64 20.48
CA LEU A 23 -7.07 -11.27 21.45
C LEU A 23 -6.88 -12.13 22.71
N GLU A 24 -6.55 -11.49 23.83
CA GLU A 24 -6.36 -12.14 25.14
C GLU A 24 -7.32 -11.52 26.15
N GLY A 25 -8.43 -12.22 26.43
CA GLY A 25 -9.49 -11.68 27.30
C GLY A 25 -10.12 -10.41 26.71
N ASP A 26 -10.00 -9.29 27.43
CA ASP A 26 -10.46 -7.97 27.01
C ASP A 26 -9.37 -7.11 26.34
N LEU A 27 -8.19 -7.68 26.08
CA LEU A 27 -7.06 -6.98 25.48
C LEU A 27 -6.81 -7.45 24.05
N LEU A 28 -6.69 -6.49 23.14
CA LEU A 28 -6.14 -6.71 21.81
C LEU A 28 -4.67 -6.30 21.80
N ILE A 29 -3.78 -7.27 21.58
CA ILE A 29 -2.34 -7.12 21.71
C ILE A 29 -1.69 -7.26 20.33
N ASP A 30 -0.95 -6.25 19.90
CA ASP A 30 -0.09 -6.30 18.73
C ASP A 30 1.34 -6.62 19.15
N GLN A 31 1.73 -7.89 19.03
CA GLN A 31 3.05 -8.38 19.43
C GLN A 31 4.20 -7.73 18.64
N LEU A 32 3.93 -7.19 17.45
CA LEU A 32 4.96 -6.53 16.65
C LEU A 32 5.28 -5.12 17.18
N THR A 33 4.25 -4.38 17.58
CA THR A 33 4.40 -2.99 18.06
C THR A 33 4.44 -2.87 19.58
N GLY A 34 4.06 -3.92 20.30
CA GLY A 34 3.83 -3.89 21.74
C GLY A 34 2.55 -3.15 22.13
N THR A 35 1.74 -2.72 21.16
CA THR A 35 0.50 -1.96 21.42
C THR A 35 -0.52 -2.87 22.11
N ARG A 36 -1.16 -2.35 23.15
CA ARG A 36 -2.25 -3.03 23.88
C ARG A 36 -3.46 -2.11 23.89
N LEU A 37 -4.59 -2.60 23.40
CA LEU A 37 -5.86 -1.88 23.41
C LEU A 37 -6.85 -2.63 24.29
N SER A 38 -7.42 -1.94 25.28
CA SER A 38 -8.54 -2.48 26.06
C SER A 38 -9.83 -2.33 25.27
N LEU A 39 -10.59 -3.42 25.24
CA LEU A 39 -11.87 -3.53 24.55
C LEU A 39 -13.00 -3.50 25.58
N ASN A 40 -14.12 -2.89 25.21
CA ASN A 40 -15.33 -3.03 26.00
C ASN A 40 -15.97 -4.41 25.75
N GLY A 41 -16.88 -4.84 26.63
CA GLY A 41 -17.53 -6.15 26.55
C GLY A 41 -18.12 -6.49 25.17
N PRO A 42 -18.92 -5.61 24.55
CA PRO A 42 -19.48 -5.87 23.22
C PRO A 42 -18.41 -6.04 22.13
N ALA A 43 -17.35 -5.23 22.14
CA ALA A 43 -16.26 -5.35 21.16
C ALA A 43 -15.51 -6.67 21.31
N VAL A 44 -15.32 -7.17 22.54
CA VAL A 44 -14.70 -8.50 22.77
C VAL A 44 -15.53 -9.59 22.11
N GLN A 45 -16.85 -9.57 22.29
CA GLN A 45 -17.74 -10.58 21.69
C GLN A 45 -17.70 -10.52 20.15
N LEU A 46 -17.80 -9.31 19.58
CA LEU A 46 -17.68 -9.10 18.13
C LEU A 46 -16.35 -9.62 17.57
N LEU A 47 -15.24 -9.30 18.24
CA LEU A 47 -13.90 -9.67 17.78
C LEU A 47 -13.57 -11.15 18.05
N ALA A 48 -14.19 -11.78 19.04
CA ALA A 48 -14.05 -13.21 19.30
C ALA A 48 -14.65 -14.05 18.15
N ALA A 49 -15.64 -13.53 17.42
CA ALA A 49 -16.21 -14.18 16.25
C ALA A 49 -15.37 -14.01 14.95
N VAL A 50 -14.26 -13.27 14.99
CA VAL A 50 -13.41 -13.02 13.82
C VAL A 50 -12.49 -14.22 13.58
N ASP A 51 -12.86 -15.08 12.63
CA ASP A 51 -12.12 -16.30 12.28
C ASP A 51 -11.32 -16.22 10.97
N GLY A 52 -11.44 -15.11 10.23
CA GLY A 52 -10.80 -14.92 8.93
C GLY A 52 -11.46 -15.64 7.76
N LYS A 53 -12.66 -16.20 7.95
CA LYS A 53 -13.42 -16.95 6.95
C LYS A 53 -14.86 -16.45 6.81
N THR A 54 -15.50 -16.09 7.92
CA THR A 54 -16.89 -15.67 8.00
C THR A 54 -17.02 -14.17 7.68
N SER A 55 -18.11 -13.78 7.03
CA SER A 55 -18.34 -12.38 6.68
C SER A 55 -18.74 -11.54 7.89
N VAL A 56 -18.52 -10.23 7.82
CA VAL A 56 -18.94 -9.29 8.88
C VAL A 56 -20.44 -9.41 9.16
N GLU A 57 -21.25 -9.50 8.11
CA GLU A 57 -22.72 -9.68 8.19
C GLU A 57 -23.12 -10.97 8.91
N ASP A 58 -22.46 -12.08 8.57
CA ASP A 58 -22.77 -13.38 9.16
C ASP A 58 -22.34 -13.44 10.63
N CYS A 59 -21.14 -12.94 10.96
CA CYS A 59 -20.67 -12.82 12.35
C CYS A 59 -21.61 -11.93 13.17
N ALA A 60 -21.99 -10.77 12.64
CA ALA A 60 -22.91 -9.85 13.31
C ALA A 60 -24.29 -10.49 13.53
N SER A 61 -24.82 -11.21 12.54
CA SER A 61 -26.11 -11.88 12.63
C SER A 61 -26.11 -13.00 13.67
N LEU A 62 -25.01 -13.77 13.77
CA LEU A 62 -24.86 -14.82 14.79
C LEU A 62 -24.87 -14.22 16.21
N ILE A 63 -24.08 -13.17 16.45
CA ILE A 63 -24.00 -12.50 17.75
C ILE A 63 -25.32 -11.81 18.10
N ALA A 64 -25.95 -11.18 17.11
CA ALA A 64 -27.25 -10.55 17.29
C ALA A 64 -28.32 -11.57 17.70
N ALA A 65 -28.33 -12.76 17.07
CA ALA A 65 -29.24 -13.83 17.44
C ALA A 65 -28.97 -14.38 18.84
N GLU A 66 -27.70 -14.55 19.23
CA GLU A 66 -27.30 -15.05 20.55
C GLU A 66 -27.73 -14.12 21.69
N HIS A 67 -27.64 -12.80 21.49
CA HIS A 67 -27.94 -11.80 22.51
C HIS A 67 -29.31 -11.11 22.36
N GLY A 68 -30.10 -11.49 21.34
CA GLY A 68 -31.39 -10.87 21.06
C GLY A 68 -31.28 -9.38 20.65
N TRP A 69 -30.21 -9.02 19.94
CA TRP A 69 -29.96 -7.66 19.46
C TRP A 69 -30.45 -7.46 18.02
N ASP A 70 -30.62 -6.19 17.63
CA ASP A 70 -30.92 -5.86 16.23
C ASP A 70 -29.71 -6.09 15.33
N SER A 71 -29.81 -7.02 14.38
CA SER A 71 -28.70 -7.40 13.50
C SER A 71 -28.15 -6.24 12.67
N THR A 72 -29.02 -5.34 12.21
CA THR A 72 -28.60 -4.17 11.42
C THR A 72 -27.71 -3.25 12.24
N ARG A 73 -28.12 -2.94 13.48
CA ARG A 73 -27.35 -2.13 14.41
C ARG A 73 -26.03 -2.81 14.79
N VAL A 74 -26.04 -4.10 15.09
CA VAL A 74 -24.82 -4.87 15.41
C VAL A 74 -23.85 -4.87 14.23
N THR A 75 -24.33 -5.01 13.00
CA THR A 75 -23.50 -4.96 11.79
C THR A 75 -22.83 -3.59 11.63
N ASN A 76 -23.57 -2.50 11.84
CA ASN A 76 -23.03 -1.14 11.77
C ASN A 76 -22.01 -0.86 12.87
N ASP A 77 -22.30 -1.26 14.11
CA ASP A 77 -21.38 -1.11 15.23
C ASP A 77 -20.11 -1.94 15.01
N PHE A 78 -20.25 -3.16 14.46
CA PHE A 78 -19.11 -4.01 14.13
C PHE A 78 -18.26 -3.41 13.01
N ALA A 79 -18.88 -2.87 11.96
CA ALA A 79 -18.16 -2.16 10.91
C ALA A 79 -17.39 -0.95 11.47
N ALA A 80 -17.96 -0.20 12.43
CA ALA A 80 -17.28 0.91 13.08
C ALA A 80 -16.05 0.46 13.88
N VAL A 81 -16.17 -0.65 14.62
CA VAL A 81 -15.05 -1.26 15.35
C VAL A 81 -13.96 -1.70 14.37
N ILE A 82 -14.32 -2.37 13.27
CA ILE A 82 -13.35 -2.85 12.27
C ILE A 82 -12.64 -1.67 11.59
N ASP A 83 -13.34 -0.61 11.17
CA ASP A 83 -12.71 0.57 10.55
C ASP A 83 -11.71 1.21 11.50
N ASN A 84 -12.09 1.36 12.78
CA ASN A 84 -11.20 1.93 13.79
C ASN A 84 -9.94 1.06 13.99
N LEU A 85 -10.10 -0.26 14.13
CA LEU A 85 -8.97 -1.19 14.29
C LEU A 85 -8.10 -1.31 13.02
N GLU A 86 -8.69 -1.14 11.84
CA GLU A 86 -7.95 -1.11 10.58
C GLU A 86 -7.07 0.14 10.44
N ARG A 87 -7.50 1.30 10.99
CA ARG A 87 -6.66 2.51 11.08
C ARG A 87 -5.39 2.27 11.90
N TYR A 88 -5.45 1.42 12.93
CA TYR A 88 -4.28 0.94 13.69
C TYR A 88 -3.56 -0.23 13.04
N SER A 89 -3.97 -0.61 11.83
CA SER A 89 -3.44 -1.74 11.07
C SER A 89 -3.58 -3.08 11.79
N LEU A 90 -4.51 -3.25 12.73
CA LEU A 90 -4.62 -4.47 13.54
C LEU A 90 -5.38 -5.59 12.83
N LEU A 91 -6.19 -5.22 11.83
CA LEU A 91 -7.00 -6.14 11.05
C LEU A 91 -6.57 -6.16 9.58
N HIS A 92 -6.81 -7.30 8.94
CA HIS A 92 -6.69 -7.51 7.51
C HIS A 92 -8.06 -7.81 6.92
N ILE A 93 -8.51 -6.93 6.03
CA ILE A 93 -9.79 -7.09 5.34
C ILE A 93 -9.57 -7.83 4.02
N ARG A 94 -10.28 -8.93 3.82
CA ARG A 94 -10.35 -9.70 2.57
C ARG A 94 -11.63 -9.33 1.86
N ARG A 95 -11.48 -8.60 0.75
CA ARG A 95 -12.59 -8.26 -0.15
C ARG A 95 -12.56 -9.20 -1.35
N SER A 96 -13.60 -9.99 -1.54
CA SER A 96 -13.73 -10.83 -2.73
C SER A 96 -14.36 -10.03 -3.88
N PHE A 97 -13.65 -9.94 -5.01
CA PHE A 97 -14.19 -9.25 -6.19
C PHE A 97 -15.39 -9.99 -6.79
N LEU A 98 -15.42 -11.32 -6.68
CA LEU A 98 -16.53 -12.14 -7.18
C LEU A 98 -17.79 -11.95 -6.35
N SER A 99 -17.68 -11.93 -5.01
CA SER A 99 -18.85 -11.66 -4.16
C SER A 99 -19.40 -10.26 -4.39
N ARG A 100 -18.50 -9.29 -4.65
CA ARG A 100 -18.85 -7.93 -5.08
C ARG A 100 -19.63 -7.92 -6.40
N LEU A 101 -19.14 -8.57 -7.43
CA LEU A 101 -19.84 -8.62 -8.73
C LEU A 101 -21.19 -9.31 -8.63
N GLN A 102 -21.30 -10.36 -7.82
CA GLN A 102 -22.57 -11.08 -7.64
C GLN A 102 -23.62 -10.27 -6.86
N ARG A 103 -23.20 -9.44 -5.90
CA ARG A 103 -24.12 -8.66 -5.05
C ARG A 103 -24.38 -7.25 -5.56
N GLN A 104 -23.52 -6.69 -6.42
CA GLN A 104 -23.69 -5.32 -6.94
C GLN A 104 -24.48 -5.30 -8.25
N ASN A 105 -25.55 -4.52 -8.27
CA ASN A 105 -26.21 -4.16 -9.52
C ASN A 105 -25.23 -3.36 -10.42
N ILE A 106 -25.27 -3.62 -11.73
CA ILE A 106 -24.42 -2.93 -12.72
C ILE A 106 -24.52 -1.40 -12.58
N ILE A 107 -25.71 -0.88 -12.29
CA ILE A 107 -25.96 0.55 -12.10
C ILE A 107 -25.13 1.09 -10.92
N THR A 108 -25.09 0.37 -9.80
CA THR A 108 -24.30 0.74 -8.61
C THR A 108 -22.81 0.62 -8.85
N ALA A 109 -22.38 -0.38 -9.64
CA ALA A 109 -20.98 -0.52 -10.03
C ALA A 109 -20.54 0.64 -10.94
N LEU A 110 -21.38 1.02 -11.91
CA LEU A 110 -21.11 2.11 -12.85
C LEU A 110 -21.13 3.48 -12.15
N SER A 111 -22.10 3.71 -11.26
CA SER A 111 -22.17 4.98 -10.51
C SER A 111 -20.93 5.18 -9.66
N ARG A 112 -20.42 4.14 -8.99
CA ARG A 112 -19.18 4.20 -8.21
C ARG A 112 -17.94 4.40 -9.06
N LEU A 113 -17.88 3.76 -10.22
CA LEU A 113 -16.81 3.98 -11.20
C LEU A 113 -16.78 5.45 -11.65
N LEU A 114 -17.94 6.01 -11.97
CA LEU A 114 -18.07 7.40 -12.43
C LEU A 114 -17.86 8.42 -11.32
N SER A 115 -18.27 8.10 -10.09
CA SER A 115 -18.02 8.94 -8.91
C SER A 115 -16.62 8.77 -8.34
N LEU A 116 -15.78 7.91 -8.94
CA LEU A 116 -14.46 7.53 -8.44
C LEU A 116 -14.48 7.07 -6.98
N ASP A 117 -15.63 6.53 -6.53
CA ASP A 117 -15.86 6.02 -5.19
C ASP A 117 -15.34 4.59 -5.10
N TRP A 118 -14.02 4.50 -5.11
CA TRP A 118 -13.30 3.24 -5.01
C TRP A 118 -13.12 2.85 -3.55
N PRO A 119 -13.46 1.60 -3.19
CA PRO A 119 -13.17 1.12 -1.84
C PRO A 119 -11.68 1.22 -1.57
N ARG A 120 -11.34 1.64 -0.36
CA ARG A 120 -9.99 1.70 0.19
C ARG A 120 -9.38 0.32 0.01
N PRO A 121 -8.24 0.23 -0.67
CA PRO A 121 -7.57 -1.04 -0.88
C PRO A 121 -7.19 -1.64 0.47
N PRO A 122 -7.23 -2.99 0.59
CA PRO A 122 -6.96 -3.66 1.85
C PRO A 122 -5.53 -3.41 2.29
N LEU A 123 -5.37 -3.13 3.58
CA LEU A 123 -4.10 -2.89 4.21
C LEU A 123 -3.37 -4.20 4.53
N ARG A 124 -2.06 -4.25 4.27
CA ARG A 124 -1.22 -5.44 4.49
C ARG A 124 0.07 -5.08 5.20
N ARG A 125 0.47 -5.94 6.14
CA ARG A 125 1.75 -5.87 6.85
C ARG A 125 2.73 -6.90 6.30
N TYR A 126 3.98 -6.49 6.10
CA TYR A 126 5.09 -7.36 5.73
C TYR A 126 6.26 -7.17 6.71
N PRO A 127 7.12 -8.20 6.88
CA PRO A 127 8.32 -8.07 7.69
C PRO A 127 9.21 -6.90 7.23
N PRO A 128 9.92 -6.22 8.14
CA PRO A 128 10.77 -5.06 7.83
C PRO A 128 12.13 -5.49 7.26
N ASN A 129 12.14 -6.16 6.11
CA ASN A 129 13.36 -6.50 5.39
C ASN A 129 13.26 -6.11 3.91
N LEU A 130 14.43 -5.92 3.28
CA LEU A 130 14.52 -5.44 1.90
C LEU A 130 13.78 -6.35 0.92
N LEU A 131 13.88 -7.67 1.09
CA LEU A 131 13.19 -8.63 0.23
C LEU A 131 11.66 -8.45 0.30
N SER A 132 11.12 -8.38 1.52
CA SER A 132 9.69 -8.19 1.75
C SER A 132 9.22 -6.85 1.22
N LEU A 133 10.03 -5.79 1.38
CA LEU A 133 9.76 -4.47 0.82
C LEU A 133 9.69 -4.53 -0.72
N THR A 134 10.70 -5.10 -1.37
CA THR A 134 10.73 -5.24 -2.83
C THR A 134 9.53 -6.02 -3.35
N LEU A 135 9.21 -7.17 -2.74
CA LEU A 135 8.04 -7.96 -3.11
C LEU A 135 6.73 -7.20 -2.89
N ALA A 136 6.65 -6.42 -1.81
CA ALA A 136 5.49 -5.59 -1.50
C ALA A 136 5.31 -4.47 -2.54
N CYS A 137 6.40 -3.79 -2.95
CA CYS A 137 6.40 -2.82 -4.04
C CYS A 137 5.97 -3.43 -5.36
N LEU A 138 6.59 -4.54 -5.78
CA LEU A 138 6.24 -5.25 -7.02
C LEU A 138 4.78 -5.69 -7.03
N ARG A 139 4.27 -6.17 -5.89
CA ARG A 139 2.86 -6.58 -5.77
C ARG A 139 1.91 -5.38 -5.86
N ALA A 140 2.24 -4.26 -5.24
CA ALA A 140 1.46 -3.04 -5.30
C ALA A 140 1.38 -2.50 -6.74
N THR A 141 2.49 -2.58 -7.48
CA THR A 141 2.62 -2.02 -8.83
C THR A 141 2.41 -3.02 -9.97
N ARG A 142 2.08 -4.29 -9.66
CA ARG A 142 1.96 -5.39 -10.63
C ARG A 142 1.07 -5.11 -11.84
N TRP A 143 -0.02 -4.37 -11.64
CA TRP A 143 -0.94 -4.05 -12.73
C TRP A 143 -0.37 -2.99 -13.67
N GLY A 144 0.39 -2.03 -13.14
CA GLY A 144 1.13 -1.07 -13.97
C GLY A 144 2.29 -1.73 -14.71
N LEU A 145 3.00 -2.67 -14.06
CA LEU A 145 4.03 -3.49 -14.72
C LEU A 145 3.43 -4.33 -15.87
N LEU A 146 2.30 -4.99 -15.62
CA LEU A 146 1.60 -5.77 -16.63
C LEU A 146 1.10 -4.89 -17.78
N ALA A 147 0.49 -3.73 -17.48
CA ALA A 147 0.05 -2.79 -18.50
C ALA A 147 1.22 -2.28 -19.34
N GLY A 148 2.34 -1.89 -18.70
CA GLY A 148 3.56 -1.48 -19.37
C GLY A 148 4.11 -2.57 -20.29
N MET A 149 4.08 -3.84 -19.85
CA MET A 149 4.48 -5.00 -20.66
C MET A 149 3.55 -5.20 -21.86
N ILE A 150 2.23 -5.16 -21.67
CA ILE A 150 1.25 -5.31 -22.75
C ILE A 150 1.44 -4.22 -23.80
N VAL A 151 1.53 -2.95 -23.39
CA VAL A 151 1.78 -1.82 -24.29
C VAL A 151 3.10 -2.01 -25.04
N SER A 152 4.13 -2.50 -24.36
CA SER A 152 5.43 -2.76 -24.98
C SER A 152 5.36 -3.84 -26.06
N CYS A 153 4.66 -4.94 -25.79
CA CYS A 153 4.43 -6.00 -26.79
C CYS A 153 3.63 -5.50 -27.99
N LEU A 154 2.60 -4.68 -27.77
CA LEU A 154 1.81 -4.08 -28.84
C LEU A 154 2.66 -3.13 -29.71
N LEU A 155 3.52 -2.31 -29.10
CA LEU A 155 4.45 -1.46 -29.83
C LEU A 155 5.47 -2.27 -30.62
N ALA A 156 5.98 -3.37 -30.05
CA ALA A 156 6.93 -4.24 -30.73
C ALA A 156 6.30 -4.90 -31.97
N LEU A 157 5.04 -5.30 -31.87
CA LEU A 157 4.26 -5.80 -33.01
C LEU A 157 4.11 -4.73 -34.09
N VAL A 158 3.71 -3.51 -33.73
CA VAL A 158 3.57 -2.38 -34.68
C VAL A 158 4.91 -2.09 -35.37
N PHE A 159 6.01 -2.02 -34.62
CA PHE A 159 7.33 -1.77 -35.20
C PHE A 159 7.76 -2.88 -36.15
N THR A 160 7.47 -4.14 -35.81
CA THR A 160 7.74 -5.30 -36.66
C THR A 160 6.92 -5.23 -37.96
N MET A 161 5.64 -4.90 -37.89
CA MET A 161 4.76 -4.74 -39.06
C MET A 161 5.19 -3.59 -39.98
N GLN A 162 5.83 -2.55 -39.43
CA GLN A 162 6.42 -1.46 -40.20
C GLN A 162 7.78 -1.81 -40.81
N GLY A 163 8.26 -3.05 -40.67
CA GLY A 163 9.51 -3.52 -41.24
C GLY A 163 10.76 -3.11 -40.46
N LEU A 164 10.62 -2.48 -39.28
CA LEU A 164 11.77 -2.05 -38.48
C LEU A 164 12.65 -3.22 -38.02
N GLY A 165 12.05 -4.40 -37.84
CA GLY A 165 12.78 -5.64 -37.49
C GLY A 165 13.62 -6.23 -38.63
N GLN A 166 13.38 -5.84 -39.88
CA GLN A 166 14.15 -6.29 -41.05
C GLN A 166 15.28 -5.31 -41.42
N THR A 167 15.34 -4.16 -40.76
CA THR A 167 16.42 -3.19 -40.98
C THR A 167 17.71 -3.64 -40.28
N ALA A 168 18.87 -3.17 -40.76
CA ALA A 168 20.18 -3.40 -40.12
C ALA A 168 20.29 -2.89 -38.66
N ASN A 169 19.23 -2.26 -38.13
CA ASN A 169 19.17 -1.65 -36.81
C ASN A 169 18.13 -2.35 -35.92
N GLY A 170 18.25 -3.67 -35.74
CA GLY A 170 17.34 -4.47 -34.91
C GLY A 170 17.20 -3.97 -33.46
N TRP A 171 18.18 -3.22 -32.95
CA TRP A 171 18.13 -2.55 -31.65
C TRP A 171 16.99 -1.53 -31.53
N LYS A 172 16.45 -1.00 -32.65
CA LYS A 172 15.27 -0.11 -32.63
C LYS A 172 14.02 -0.79 -32.08
N LEU A 173 13.93 -2.13 -32.15
CA LEU A 173 12.86 -2.88 -31.50
C LEU A 173 12.94 -2.77 -29.97
N ALA A 174 14.11 -2.50 -29.39
CA ALA A 174 14.24 -2.29 -27.95
C ALA A 174 13.46 -1.06 -27.45
N TYR A 175 13.27 -0.03 -28.30
CA TYR A 175 12.45 1.14 -27.95
C TYR A 175 10.99 0.80 -27.73
N ALA A 176 10.49 -0.29 -28.31
CA ALA A 176 9.13 -0.76 -28.02
C ALA A 176 8.95 -1.11 -26.53
N PHE A 177 10.02 -1.51 -25.84
CA PHE A 177 10.00 -1.84 -24.41
C PHE A 177 10.20 -0.64 -23.48
N LEU A 178 10.31 0.56 -24.04
CA LEU A 178 10.50 1.78 -23.26
C LEU A 178 9.40 2.01 -22.20
N PRO A 179 8.10 1.80 -22.48
CA PRO A 179 7.06 1.97 -21.46
C PRO A 179 7.25 1.05 -20.25
N PHE A 180 7.60 -0.22 -20.49
CA PHE A 180 7.89 -1.17 -19.42
C PHE A 180 9.14 -0.79 -18.64
N ILE A 181 10.22 -0.40 -19.32
CA ILE A 181 11.48 0.03 -18.69
C ILE A 181 11.28 1.28 -17.82
N LEU A 182 10.56 2.29 -18.33
CA LEU A 182 10.24 3.50 -17.58
C LEU A 182 9.42 3.18 -16.32
N PHE A 183 8.42 2.30 -16.44
CA PHE A 183 7.63 1.90 -15.29
C PHE A 183 8.46 1.10 -14.27
N LEU A 184 9.34 0.21 -14.74
CA LEU A 184 10.26 -0.54 -13.88
C LEU A 184 11.24 0.39 -13.15
N ALA A 185 11.74 1.43 -13.81
CA ALA A 185 12.57 2.47 -13.19
C ALA A 185 11.79 3.19 -12.08
N LEU A 186 10.54 3.60 -12.33
CA LEU A 186 9.68 4.20 -11.31
C LEU A 186 9.46 3.29 -10.10
N VAL A 187 9.22 1.99 -10.32
CA VAL A 187 9.09 1.02 -9.21
C VAL A 187 10.40 0.91 -8.44
N SER A 188 11.53 0.93 -9.12
CA SER A 188 12.87 0.90 -8.50
C SER A 188 13.10 2.13 -7.63
N HIS A 189 12.66 3.31 -8.09
CA HIS A 189 12.74 4.56 -7.31
C HIS A 189 11.95 4.47 -6.00
N ILE A 190 10.73 3.92 -6.04
CA ILE A 190 9.91 3.67 -4.84
C ILE A 190 10.64 2.69 -3.89
N ILE A 191 11.24 1.63 -4.42
CA ILE A 191 12.00 0.67 -3.62
C ILE A 191 13.18 1.37 -2.92
N PHE A 192 13.96 2.17 -3.63
CA PHE A 192 15.07 2.92 -3.03
C PHE A 192 14.59 3.91 -1.97
N HIS A 193 13.46 4.59 -2.21
CA HIS A 193 12.86 5.51 -1.26
C HIS A 193 12.51 4.82 0.07
N GLU A 194 11.73 3.75 0.00
CA GLU A 194 11.34 3.00 1.19
C GLU A 194 12.52 2.26 1.84
N ALA A 195 13.49 1.81 1.05
CA ALA A 195 14.72 1.21 1.56
C ALA A 195 15.56 2.22 2.34
N GLY A 196 15.55 3.51 1.95
CA GLY A 196 16.18 4.60 2.68
C GLY A 196 15.58 4.76 4.08
N HIS A 197 14.25 4.79 4.19
CA HIS A 197 13.56 4.78 5.49
C HIS A 197 13.95 3.56 6.32
N LEU A 198 13.88 2.36 5.73
CA LEU A 198 14.20 1.11 6.42
C LEU A 198 15.66 1.07 6.91
N ALA A 199 16.60 1.51 6.08
CA ALA A 199 18.01 1.59 6.43
C ALA A 199 18.26 2.58 7.57
N ALA A 200 17.69 3.79 7.49
CA ALA A 200 17.79 4.78 8.56
C ALA A 200 17.19 4.28 9.88
N MET A 201 16.05 3.57 9.82
CA MET A 201 15.44 2.94 10.98
C MET A 201 16.33 1.86 11.61
N ASN A 202 16.98 1.03 10.79
CA ASN A 202 17.91 0.00 11.27
C ASN A 202 19.15 0.61 11.93
N LEU A 203 19.63 1.75 11.42
CA LEU A 203 20.84 2.42 11.92
C LEU A 203 20.57 3.28 13.15
N LEU A 204 19.51 4.10 13.13
CA LEU A 204 19.25 5.13 14.14
C LEU A 204 18.28 4.69 15.24
N ALA A 205 17.48 3.65 14.99
CA ALA A 205 16.48 3.13 15.93
C ALA A 205 16.36 1.60 15.86
N PRO A 206 17.45 0.83 16.07
CA PRO A 206 17.45 -0.61 15.85
C PRO A 206 16.41 -1.36 16.69
N GLN A 207 16.16 -0.90 17.93
CA GLN A 207 15.22 -1.50 18.88
C GLN A 207 13.75 -1.09 18.65
N SER A 208 13.47 -0.15 17.74
CA SER A 208 12.10 0.25 17.47
C SER A 208 11.34 -0.83 16.69
N SER A 209 10.08 -1.02 17.07
CA SER A 209 9.12 -1.84 16.32
C SER A 209 8.83 -1.21 14.97
N LYS A 210 8.97 -2.00 13.90
CA LYS A 210 8.81 -1.54 12.52
C LYS A 210 8.29 -2.65 11.61
N TYR A 211 7.58 -2.27 10.56
CA TYR A 211 7.05 -3.17 9.54
C TYR A 211 6.79 -2.42 8.23
N VAL A 212 6.73 -3.15 7.13
CA VAL A 212 6.34 -2.57 5.83
C VAL A 212 4.83 -2.64 5.72
N LEU A 213 4.22 -1.48 5.45
CA LEU A 213 2.79 -1.32 5.27
C LEU A 213 2.49 -1.08 3.80
N VAL A 214 1.51 -1.80 3.25
CA VAL A 214 1.01 -1.56 1.89
C VAL A 214 -0.50 -1.37 1.91
N ARG A 215 -0.95 -0.29 1.27
CA ARG A 215 -2.36 0.02 1.03
C ARG A 215 -2.54 0.54 -0.39
N GLY A 216 -2.97 -0.33 -1.30
CA GLY A 216 -3.04 0.00 -2.72
C GLY A 216 -1.65 0.26 -3.31
N LEU A 217 -1.45 1.46 -3.85
CA LEU A 217 -0.15 1.93 -4.35
C LEU A 217 0.72 2.58 -3.27
N ARG A 218 0.16 2.86 -2.08
CA ARG A 218 0.93 3.42 -0.98
C ARG A 218 1.71 2.30 -0.31
N ILE A 219 3.03 2.41 -0.34
CA ILE A 219 3.95 1.62 0.46
C ILE A 219 4.55 2.58 1.49
N SER A 220 4.78 2.12 2.72
CA SER A 220 5.47 2.90 3.75
C SER A 220 6.11 2.01 4.79
N VAL A 221 7.26 2.38 5.33
CA VAL A 221 7.82 1.78 6.54
C VAL A 221 7.14 2.41 7.78
N ALA A 222 6.25 1.65 8.42
CA ALA A 222 5.62 2.07 9.67
C ALA A 222 6.51 1.71 10.86
N HIS A 223 6.50 2.57 11.89
CA HIS A 223 7.30 2.39 13.10
C HIS A 223 6.61 2.95 14.35
N SER A 224 7.07 2.50 15.53
CA SER A 224 6.67 3.08 16.82
C SER A 224 7.11 4.55 16.94
N SER A 225 6.62 5.28 17.95
CA SER A 225 7.04 6.65 18.18
C SER A 225 8.58 6.75 18.33
N LEU A 226 9.17 7.71 17.62
CA LEU A 226 10.61 7.99 17.68
C LEU A 226 10.84 9.36 18.32
N GLY A 227 12.07 9.57 18.80
CA GLY A 227 12.53 10.89 19.18
C GLY A 227 12.49 11.86 17.98
N PRO A 228 12.26 13.17 18.18
CA PRO A 228 12.03 14.10 17.07
C PRO A 228 13.19 14.18 16.07
N THR A 229 14.44 14.10 16.54
CA THR A 229 15.64 14.12 15.70
C THR A 229 15.73 12.88 14.82
N THR A 230 15.51 11.70 15.41
CA THR A 230 15.50 10.42 14.69
C THR A 230 14.35 10.35 13.69
N GLU A 231 13.15 10.80 14.06
CA GLU A 231 11.98 10.85 13.19
C GLU A 231 12.27 11.71 11.94
N ARG A 232 12.85 12.91 12.12
CA ARG A 232 13.25 13.77 10.99
C ARG A 232 14.33 13.14 10.12
N ALA A 233 15.36 12.54 10.72
CA ALA A 233 16.43 11.89 9.98
C ALA A 233 15.90 10.72 9.11
N VAL A 234 15.02 9.89 9.68
CA VAL A 234 14.34 8.82 8.95
C VAL A 234 13.49 9.39 7.82
N ALA A 235 12.70 10.43 8.08
CA ALA A 235 11.84 11.07 7.08
C ALA A 235 12.64 11.69 5.91
N VAL A 236 13.86 12.18 6.16
CA VAL A 236 14.77 12.70 5.11
C VAL A 236 15.42 11.57 4.32
N ALA A 237 15.74 10.44 4.96
CA ALA A 237 16.50 9.36 4.36
C ALA A 237 15.83 8.73 3.13
N GLY A 238 14.51 8.56 3.16
CA GLY A 238 13.77 7.98 2.04
C GLY A 238 13.83 8.84 0.77
N PRO A 239 13.43 10.12 0.82
CA PRO A 239 13.57 11.05 -0.30
C PRO A 239 14.98 11.10 -0.90
N LEU A 240 16.01 11.16 -0.05
CA LEU A 240 17.41 11.18 -0.51
C LEU A 240 17.84 9.86 -1.16
N ALA A 241 17.43 8.71 -0.60
CA ALA A 241 17.73 7.41 -1.17
C ALA A 241 17.02 7.20 -2.52
N GLY A 242 15.76 7.62 -2.63
CA GLY A 242 15.01 7.61 -3.89
C GLY A 242 15.68 8.46 -4.98
N LEU A 243 16.09 9.68 -4.62
CA LEU A 243 16.84 10.56 -5.53
C LEU A 243 18.17 9.92 -5.95
N ALA A 244 18.97 9.43 -4.99
CA ALA A 244 20.28 8.83 -5.26
C ALA A 244 20.16 7.58 -6.14
N GLY A 245 19.17 6.73 -5.86
CA GLY A 245 18.87 5.54 -6.67
C GLY A 245 18.48 5.91 -8.10
N ALA A 246 17.65 6.94 -8.28
CA ALA A 246 17.27 7.43 -9.60
C ALA A 246 18.46 7.99 -10.39
N GLN A 247 19.31 8.81 -9.76
CA GLN A 247 20.52 9.33 -10.41
C GLN A 247 21.49 8.20 -10.77
N PHE A 248 21.65 7.21 -9.89
CA PHE A 248 22.49 6.06 -10.17
C PHE A 248 22.00 5.28 -11.41
N ILE A 249 20.70 4.98 -11.49
CA ILE A 249 20.10 4.30 -12.65
C ILE A 249 20.28 5.14 -13.92
N GLY A 250 19.95 6.43 -13.90
CA GLY A 250 20.06 7.26 -15.09
C GLY A 250 21.51 7.45 -15.55
N LEU A 251 22.47 7.61 -14.63
CA LEU A 251 23.90 7.64 -14.97
C LEU A 251 24.36 6.31 -15.58
N ALA A 252 23.90 5.17 -15.06
CA ALA A 252 24.20 3.86 -15.64
C ALA A 252 23.65 3.72 -17.06
N LEU A 253 22.47 4.29 -17.35
CA LEU A 253 21.88 4.28 -18.68
C LEU A 253 22.60 5.20 -19.68
N LEU A 254 23.31 6.24 -19.23
CA LEU A 254 24.18 7.02 -20.11
C LEU A 254 25.35 6.20 -20.66
N ALA A 255 25.77 5.15 -19.94
CA ALA A 255 26.80 4.23 -20.41
C ALA A 255 26.30 3.22 -21.46
N VAL A 256 24.98 3.18 -21.72
CA VAL A 256 24.35 2.32 -22.73
C VAL A 256 23.86 3.21 -23.87
N PRO A 257 24.60 3.34 -25.00
CA PRO A 257 24.30 4.30 -26.06
C PRO A 257 22.83 4.27 -26.53
N GLU A 258 22.25 3.08 -26.65
CA GLU A 258 20.88 2.84 -27.11
C GLU A 258 19.82 3.39 -26.13
N MET A 259 20.15 3.45 -24.84
CA MET A 259 19.26 3.89 -23.75
C MET A 259 19.59 5.29 -23.22
N SER A 260 20.68 5.91 -23.70
CA SER A 260 21.14 7.22 -23.24
C SER A 260 20.07 8.32 -23.33
N ALA A 261 19.18 8.24 -24.32
CA ALA A 261 18.06 9.17 -24.49
C ALA A 261 17.00 9.08 -23.37
N VAL A 262 16.95 7.96 -22.63
CA VAL A 262 16.00 7.71 -21.54
C VAL A 262 16.52 8.26 -20.21
N ALA A 263 17.85 8.32 -20.07
CA ALA A 263 18.51 8.75 -18.84
C ALA A 263 18.03 10.13 -18.31
N PRO A 264 17.85 11.17 -19.14
CA PRO A 264 17.34 12.46 -18.66
C PRO A 264 15.95 12.35 -18.01
N VAL A 265 15.05 11.53 -18.57
CA VAL A 265 13.69 11.34 -18.04
C VAL A 265 13.74 10.64 -16.68
N ILE A 266 14.57 9.59 -16.56
CA ILE A 266 14.75 8.86 -15.30
C ILE A 266 15.36 9.78 -14.23
N ASN A 267 16.43 10.50 -14.58
CA ASN A 267 17.06 11.45 -13.67
C ASN A 267 16.10 12.55 -13.22
N LEU A 268 15.31 13.11 -14.15
CA LEU A 268 14.30 14.13 -13.84
C LEU A 268 13.22 13.57 -12.91
N SER A 269 12.76 12.34 -13.14
CA SER A 269 11.77 11.70 -12.26
C SER A 269 12.33 11.46 -10.84
N GLY A 270 13.65 11.29 -10.69
CA GLY A 270 14.31 11.23 -9.39
C GLY A 270 14.12 12.50 -8.54
N PHE A 271 14.08 13.67 -9.18
CA PHE A 271 13.81 14.94 -8.49
C PHE A 271 12.39 15.03 -7.93
N LEU A 272 11.43 14.21 -8.41
CA LEU A 272 10.10 14.13 -7.80
C LEU A 272 10.16 13.66 -6.35
N HIS A 273 11.20 12.92 -5.93
CA HIS A 273 11.38 12.59 -4.52
C HIS A 273 11.63 13.81 -3.64
N LEU A 274 12.16 14.91 -4.18
CA LEU A 274 12.30 16.14 -3.41
C LEU A 274 10.94 16.76 -3.04
N TYR A 275 9.87 16.40 -3.76
CA TYR A 275 8.52 16.80 -3.39
C TYR A 275 8.08 16.22 -2.04
N SER A 276 8.63 15.08 -1.61
CA SER A 276 8.42 14.53 -0.26
C SER A 276 8.94 15.45 0.85
N PHE A 277 9.75 16.47 0.54
CA PHE A 277 10.12 17.48 1.53
C PHE A 277 9.02 18.52 1.76
N CYS A 278 7.96 18.59 0.95
CA CYS A 278 6.92 19.59 1.16
C CYS A 278 6.07 19.28 2.41
N PRO A 279 5.69 20.30 3.23
CA PRO A 279 5.08 20.10 4.55
C PRO A 279 3.69 19.45 4.57
N TRP A 280 3.03 19.31 3.42
CA TRP A 280 1.75 18.61 3.29
C TRP A 280 1.89 17.12 2.95
N THR A 281 3.08 16.67 2.55
CA THR A 281 3.35 15.25 2.28
C THR A 281 3.58 14.46 3.57
N ALA A 282 3.54 13.13 3.51
CA ALA A 282 3.71 12.30 4.70
C ALA A 282 5.08 12.53 5.37
N ASP A 283 6.17 12.46 4.59
CA ASP A 283 7.54 12.63 5.08
C ASP A 283 7.78 14.08 5.48
N GLY A 284 7.37 15.03 4.64
CA GLY A 284 7.52 16.45 4.93
C GLY A 284 6.80 16.86 6.21
N ARG A 285 5.60 16.32 6.50
CA ARG A 285 4.95 16.56 7.80
C ARG A 285 5.82 16.14 8.97
N MET A 286 6.54 15.02 8.89
CA MET A 286 7.45 14.57 9.94
C MET A 286 8.68 15.48 10.05
N ILE A 287 9.20 15.95 8.91
CA ILE A 287 10.35 16.87 8.83
C ILE A 287 10.03 18.22 9.47
N TRP A 288 8.89 18.81 9.08
CA TRP A 288 8.49 20.17 9.48
C TRP A 288 7.64 20.22 10.75
N LYS A 289 7.33 19.08 11.37
CA LYS A 289 6.56 19.03 12.62
C LYS A 289 7.26 19.90 13.67
N ARG A 290 6.66 21.05 13.97
CA ARG A 290 6.98 21.85 15.15
C ARG A 290 6.34 21.14 16.33
N ARG A 291 7.15 20.50 17.18
CA ARG A 291 6.65 19.99 18.46
C ARG A 291 6.80 21.11 19.50
N PRO A 292 5.77 21.32 20.34
CA PRO A 292 5.90 22.21 21.50
C PRO A 292 6.98 21.70 22.47
#